data_AF-A0A6P2US53-F1
#
_entry.id   AF-A0A6P2US53-F1
#
_cell.length_a   1.000
_cell.length_b   1.000
_cell.length_c   1.000
_cell.angle_alpha   90.00
_cell.angle_beta   90.00
_cell.angle_gamma   90.00
#
_symmetry.space_group_name_H-M   'P 1'
#
loop_
_entity.id
_entity.type
_entity.pdbx_description
1 polymer ?
#
loop_
_entity_poly.entity_id
_entity_poly.type
_entity_poly.pdbx_seq_one_letter_code
_entity_poly.pdbx_strand_id
1 'polypeptide(L)' 'MTTNELSDYDRKILIVLDTVGGYTTSDVADRVWPEFGGSRRTHSAAIRSWLLDLEKKGLVKRLDDEKPVCWVKVEQHQQ' A
#
# COMPACT_ATOMS: atom_id res chain seq x y z
N MET A 1 -23.63 -1.97 -4.92
CA MET A 1 -23.30 -2.62 -3.64
C MET A 1 -21.89 -2.19 -3.28
N THR A 2 -21.70 -1.14 -2.47
CA THR A 2 -20.36 -0.65 -2.12
C THR A 2 -20.13 -0.84 -0.63
N THR A 3 -20.13 -2.10 -0.21
CA THR A 3 -19.52 -2.48 1.06
C THR A 3 -18.02 -2.47 0.84
N ASN A 4 -17.38 -1.66 1.67
CA ASN A 4 -15.98 -1.27 1.72
C ASN A 4 -15.06 -2.46 2.07
N GLU A 5 -15.15 -3.56 1.34
CA GLU A 5 -14.39 -4.77 1.65
C GLU A 5 -12.98 -4.67 1.06
N LEU A 6 -12.02 -4.55 1.97
CA LEU A 6 -10.60 -4.62 1.65
C LEU A 6 -10.22 -6.06 1.29
N SER A 7 -9.53 -6.19 0.15
CA SER A 7 -8.92 -7.45 -0.27
C SER A 7 -7.85 -7.93 0.74
N ASP A 8 -7.44 -9.19 0.65
CA ASP A 8 -6.33 -9.69 1.49
C ASP A 8 -5.02 -8.92 1.26
N TYR A 9 -4.75 -8.51 0.01
CA TYR A 9 -3.59 -7.70 -0.30
C TYR A 9 -3.72 -6.26 0.22
N ASP A 10 -4.91 -5.67 0.14
CA ASP A 10 -5.18 -4.35 0.73
C ASP A 10 -4.84 -4.37 2.22
N ARG A 11 -5.32 -5.38 2.96
CA ARG A 11 -5.07 -5.53 4.40
C ARG A 11 -3.59 -5.73 4.70
N LYS A 12 -2.88 -6.59 3.95
CA LYS A 12 -1.44 -6.82 4.13
C LYS A 12 -0.63 -5.56 3.90
N ILE A 13 -0.95 -4.79 2.86
CA ILE A 13 -0.30 -3.50 2.59
C ILE A 13 -0.51 -2.54 3.75
N LEU A 14 -1.74 -2.43 4.26
CA LEU A 14 -2.05 -1.55 5.39
C LEU A 14 -1.34 -1.97 6.68
N ILE A 15 -1.13 -3.27 6.92
CA ILE A 15 -0.33 -3.77 8.05
C ILE A 15 1.14 -3.37 7.88
N VAL A 16 1.71 -3.52 6.66
CA VAL A 16 3.10 -3.13 6.38
C VAL A 16 3.32 -1.62 6.59
N LEU A 17 2.32 -0.80 6.25
CA LEU A 17 2.35 0.66 6.42
C LEU A 17 1.95 1.14 7.81
N ASP A 18 1.61 0.24 8.73
CA ASP A 18 1.32 0.56 10.13
C ASP A 18 2.63 0.75 10.93
N THR A 19 3.42 1.73 10.50
CA THR A 19 4.77 2.01 11.01
C THR A 19 4.98 3.53 11.16
N VAL A 20 6.01 3.93 11.91
CA VAL A 20 6.30 5.33 12.26
C VAL A 20 6.90 6.12 11.07
N GLY A 21 6.82 5.61 9.84
CA GLY A 21 7.41 6.24 8.66
C GLY A 21 6.82 5.76 7.34
N GLY A 22 7.37 6.28 6.23
CA GLY A 22 6.96 5.91 4.88
C GLY A 22 7.80 4.77 4.29
N TYR A 23 7.18 3.94 3.48
CA TYR A 23 7.86 2.91 2.69
C TYR A 23 7.71 3.16 1.19
N THR A 24 8.76 2.89 0.43
CA THR A 24 8.65 2.89 -1.04
C THR A 24 7.78 1.72 -1.52
N THR A 25 7.31 1.79 -2.77
CA THR A 25 6.60 0.64 -3.38
C THR A 25 7.41 -0.65 -3.32
N SER A 26 8.74 -0.57 -3.51
CA SER A 26 9.63 -1.72 -3.43
C SER A 26 9.72 -2.27 -2.01
N ASP A 27 9.81 -1.41 -1.00
CA ASP A 27 9.82 -1.81 0.40
C ASP A 27 8.54 -2.53 0.81
N VAL A 28 7.39 -2.04 0.34
CA VAL A 28 6.09 -2.68 0.58
C VAL A 28 6.04 -4.04 -0.12
N ALA A 29 6.48 -4.11 -1.38
CA ALA A 29 6.48 -5.35 -2.15
C ALA A 29 7.33 -6.46 -1.51
N ASP A 30 8.48 -6.10 -0.95
CA ASP A 30 9.37 -7.06 -0.27
C ASP A 30 8.77 -7.65 1.01
N ARG A 31 7.84 -6.92 1.64
CA ARG A 31 7.21 -7.29 2.92
C ARG A 31 5.85 -7.96 2.75
N VAL A 32 5.17 -7.75 1.62
CA VAL A 32 3.86 -8.34 1.33
C VAL A 32 4.04 -9.71 0.66
N TRP A 33 3.63 -10.77 1.36
CA TRP A 33 3.64 -12.14 0.86
C TRP A 33 2.22 -12.75 0.76
N PRO A 34 1.96 -13.66 -0.20
CA PRO A 34 2.90 -14.16 -1.20
C PRO A 34 3.19 -13.15 -2.33
N GLU A 35 4.29 -13.35 -3.05
CA GLU A 35 4.55 -12.61 -4.29
C GLU A 35 3.46 -12.91 -5.33
N PHE A 36 2.96 -11.85 -5.98
CA PHE A 36 1.97 -11.93 -7.04
C PHE A 36 2.60 -11.82 -8.41
N GLY A 37 2.28 -12.77 -9.29
CA GLY A 37 2.89 -12.90 -10.60
C GLY A 37 4.34 -13.37 -10.45
N GLY A 38 4.77 -14.35 -11.24
CA GLY A 38 6.02 -15.10 -11.01
C GLY A 38 7.34 -14.32 -11.14
N SER A 39 7.35 -13.00 -10.94
CA SER A 39 8.55 -12.18 -10.80
C SER A 39 8.34 -11.03 -9.82
N ARG A 40 9.41 -10.65 -9.11
CA ARG A 40 9.46 -9.47 -8.24
C ARG A 40 9.01 -8.18 -8.95
N ARG A 41 9.30 -8.04 -10.25
CA ARG A 41 8.88 -6.87 -11.04
C ARG A 41 7.36 -6.82 -11.18
N THR A 42 6.72 -7.96 -11.48
CA THR A 42 5.26 -8.06 -11.59
C THR A 42 4.60 -7.81 -10.25
N HIS A 43 5.15 -8.38 -9.17
CA HIS A 43 4.65 -8.16 -7.82
C HIS A 43 4.70 -6.69 -7.42
N SER A 44 5.84 -6.02 -7.62
CA SER A 44 6.00 -4.60 -7.33
C SER A 44 5.03 -3.72 -8.13
N ALA A 45 4.77 -4.06 -9.40
CA ALA A 45 3.78 -3.37 -10.22
C ALA A 45 2.34 -3.57 -9.69
N ALA A 46 1.99 -4.78 -9.24
CA ALA A 46 0.69 -5.05 -8.61
C ALA A 46 0.52 -4.28 -7.30
N ILE A 47 1.55 -4.29 -6.44
CA ILE A 47 1.61 -3.51 -5.19
C ILE A 47 1.40 -2.02 -5.47
N ARG A 48 2.04 -1.48 -6.51
CA ARG A 48 1.81 -0.09 -6.93
C ARG A 48 0.35 0.16 -7.31
N SER A 49 -0.30 -0.75 -8.02
CA SER A 49 -1.72 -0.61 -8.38
C SER A 49 -2.61 -0.58 -7.14
N TRP A 50 -2.38 -1.50 -6.19
CA TRP A 50 -3.15 -1.55 -4.94
C TRP A 50 -2.92 -0.31 -4.06
N LEU A 51 -1.69 0.19 -3.97
CA LEU A 51 -1.40 1.45 -3.25
C LEU A 51 -2.16 2.64 -3.85
N LEU A 52 -2.23 2.74 -5.18
CA LEU A 52 -3.00 3.81 -5.83
C LEU A 52 -4.51 3.68 -5.59
N ASP A 53 -5.04 2.46 -5.55
CA ASP A 53 -6.46 2.26 -5.25
C ASP A 53 -6.77 2.51 -3.76
N LEU A 54 -5.86 2.16 -2.85
CA LEU A 54 -5.96 2.53 -1.43
C LEU A 54 -5.86 4.05 -1.21
N GLU A 55 -5.05 4.75 -2.01
CA GLU A 55 -4.94 6.20 -1.99
C GLU A 55 -6.27 6.86 -2.40
N LYS A 56 -6.91 6.37 -3.48
CA LYS A 56 -8.25 6.83 -3.87
C LYS A 56 -9.31 6.55 -2.79
N LYS A 57 -9.16 5.48 -2.02
CA LYS A 57 -10.01 5.15 -0.85
C LYS A 57 -9.68 6.00 0.39
N GLY A 58 -8.64 6.82 0.37
CA GLY A 58 -8.20 7.65 1.50
C GLY A 58 -7.55 6.88 2.64
N LEU A 59 -7.07 5.66 2.39
CA LEU A 59 -6.48 4.77 3.42
C LEU A 59 -4.96 4.88 3.50
N VAL A 60 -4.32 5.29 2.41
CA VAL A 60 -2.89 5.60 2.35
C VAL A 60 -2.71 6.92 1.61
N LYS A 61 -1.55 7.54 1.76
CA LYS A 61 -1.15 8.72 0.99
C LYS A 61 0.35 8.68 0.73
N ARG A 62 0.80 9.51 -0.21
CA ARG A 62 2.23 9.78 -0.37
C ARG A 62 2.71 10.64 0.79
N LEU A 63 3.93 10.37 1.27
CA LEU A 63 4.56 11.15 2.32
C LEU A 63 4.90 12.56 1.83
N ASP A 64 5.47 12.63 0.62
CA ASP A 64 5.92 13.84 -0.07
C ASP A 64 5.90 13.62 -1.61
N ASP A 65 6.33 14.63 -2.35
CA ASP A 65 6.47 14.58 -3.82
C ASP A 65 7.89 14.14 -4.27
N GLU A 66 8.78 13.81 -3.33
CA GLU A 66 10.14 13.39 -3.64
C GLU A 66 10.17 11.99 -4.26
N LYS A 67 11.28 11.70 -4.95
CA LYS A 67 11.53 10.39 -5.56
C LYS A 67 12.67 9.70 -4.80
N PRO A 68 12.52 8.40 -4.46
CA PRO A 68 11.36 7.53 -4.73
C PRO A 68 10.15 7.89 -3.84
N VAL A 69 8.93 7.69 -4.38
CA VAL A 69 7.69 7.96 -3.63
C VAL A 69 7.58 7.03 -2.43
N CYS A 70 7.43 7.62 -1.25
CA CYS A 70 7.13 6.93 -0.01
C CYS A 70 5.64 6.97 0.31
N TRP A 71 5.10 5.86 0.80
CA TRP A 71 3.70 5.69 1.17
C TRP A 71 3.57 5.59 2.67
N VAL A 72 2.54 6.23 3.22
CA VAL A 72 2.15 6.12 4.63
C VAL A 72 0.68 5.76 4.74
N LYS A 73 0.33 5.03 5.79
CA LYS A 73 -1.06 4.80 6.17
C LYS A 73 -1.66 6.12 6.68
N VAL A 74 -2.91 6.37 6.33
CA VAL A 74 -3.66 7.50 6.91
C VAL A 74 -4.20 7.05 8.26
N GLU A 75 -3.79 7.72 9.33
CA GLU A 75 -4.39 7.51 10.65
C GLU A 75 -5.85 7.98 10.59
N GLN A 76 -6.77 7.03 10.69
CA GLN A 76 -8.18 7.34 10.90
C GLN A 76 -8.34 7.79 12.35
N HIS A 77 -8.19 9.09 12.61
CA HIS A 77 -8.76 9.67 13.82
C HIS A 77 -10.27 9.47 13.73
N GLN A 78 -10.82 8.51 14.48
CA GLN A 78 -12.24 8.45 14.74
C GLN A 78 -12.64 9.77 15.41
N GLN A 79 -13.29 10.64 14.66
CA GLN A 79 -14.05 11.76 15.22
C GLN A 79 -15.42 11.26 15.67
#